data_AF-A0A3T1DBM8-F1
#
_entry.id   AF-A0A3T1DBM8-F1
#
_cell.length_a   1.000
_cell.length_b   1.000
_cell.length_c   1.000
_cell.angle_alpha   90.00
_cell.angle_beta   90.00
_cell.angle_gamma   90.00
#
_symmetry.space_group_name_H-M   'P 1'
#
loop_
_entity.id
_entity.type
_entity.pdbx_description
1 polymer ?
#
loop_
_entity_poly.entity_id
_entity_poly.type
_entity_poly.pdbx_seq_one_letter_code
_entity_poly.pdbx_strand_id
1 'polypeptide(L)'
;MTKWKKHAAIPVLAATIALIICIALSTYSKSNNGTFEIKDLIGSREAIGDVAISGELRDGYHQAHFLLQKGLLNTSTEVFEQPRLTDWYHYNPGSPKQLDDTQYYITGTRSFEITSQKRNKTNGYFIPYGTALVSPPISYNLNENNSVTYTYANPLLYGLAAVKDKVFFTVPVSAQASGESGIYELHFYEWGLSSVIDREAYAAQKIADISLEANASGKSPGIEVLGLEAIGNKLALLSVENNSLRIRSYASDSGKLLGEAFVRDFYLPGRTGEAQSEHTISYNEGYEAYSDSVQDILNLSFRESATPQQLLLSLDFSNGVKVVHSVKTNFTDGEIDPIRSLSYMNYRNNKLYVFKTFRDQRTIENDPSFDLALSLHFYIYVYEQSKLVYKGEIMTDMNDDSFKSLNQVAMRGSFNYDQQNFRYFTNVAVK
;
A
#
# COMPACT_ATOMS: atom_id res chain seq x y z
N MET A 1 -36.02 -64.23 -12.13
CA MET A 1 -35.99 -62.75 -12.21
C MET A 1 -35.50 -62.03 -10.93
N THR A 2 -35.07 -62.72 -9.87
CA THR A 2 -34.67 -62.09 -8.59
C THR A 2 -33.21 -61.66 -8.49
N LYS A 3 -32.32 -62.11 -9.40
CA LYS A 3 -30.88 -61.75 -9.38
C LYS A 3 -30.60 -60.33 -9.87
N TRP A 4 -31.42 -59.78 -10.76
CA TRP A 4 -31.24 -58.42 -11.29
C TRP A 4 -31.55 -57.33 -10.26
N LYS A 5 -32.47 -57.60 -9.31
CA LYS A 5 -32.79 -56.68 -8.22
C LYS A 5 -31.60 -56.43 -7.28
N LYS A 6 -30.66 -57.37 -7.18
CA LYS A 6 -29.45 -57.24 -6.32
C LYS A 6 -28.34 -56.39 -6.96
N HIS A 7 -28.42 -56.09 -8.25
CA HIS A 7 -27.41 -55.32 -8.97
C HIS A 7 -27.93 -53.98 -9.51
N ALA A 8 -29.19 -53.63 -9.27
CA ALA A 8 -29.78 -52.34 -9.66
C ALA A 8 -29.03 -51.13 -9.05
N ALA A 9 -28.31 -51.33 -7.95
CA ALA A 9 -27.45 -50.31 -7.36
C ALA A 9 -26.25 -49.92 -8.27
N ILE A 10 -25.75 -50.82 -9.11
CA ILE A 10 -24.58 -50.56 -9.97
C ILE A 10 -24.93 -49.57 -11.10
N PRO A 11 -26.01 -49.76 -11.89
CA PRO A 11 -26.44 -48.77 -12.87
C PRO A 11 -26.79 -47.42 -12.25
N VAL A 12 -27.41 -47.41 -11.06
CA VAL A 12 -27.75 -46.17 -10.35
C VAL A 12 -26.47 -45.43 -9.95
N LEU A 13 -25.49 -46.13 -9.36
CA LEU A 13 -24.19 -45.54 -9.00
C LEU A 13 -23.47 -44.98 -10.24
N ALA A 14 -23.44 -45.74 -11.34
CA ALA A 14 -22.82 -45.28 -12.59
C ALA A 14 -23.51 -44.02 -13.14
N ALA A 15 -24.85 -43.97 -13.13
CA ALA A 15 -25.61 -42.80 -13.54
C ALA A 15 -25.37 -41.60 -12.60
N THR A 16 -25.27 -41.82 -11.29
CA THR A 16 -24.94 -40.77 -10.32
C THR A 16 -23.53 -40.22 -10.55
N ILE A 17 -22.53 -41.09 -10.77
CA ILE A 17 -21.15 -40.66 -11.08
C ILE A 17 -21.12 -39.86 -12.38
N ALA A 18 -21.79 -40.33 -13.42
CA ALA A 18 -21.88 -39.61 -14.69
C ALA A 18 -22.54 -38.23 -14.52
N LEU A 19 -23.62 -38.16 -13.73
CA LEU A 19 -24.28 -36.90 -13.41
C LEU A 19 -23.35 -35.94 -12.66
N ILE A 20 -22.62 -36.43 -11.66
CA ILE A 20 -21.63 -35.64 -10.91
C ILE A 20 -20.53 -35.11 -11.85
N ILE A 21 -20.01 -35.95 -12.74
CA ILE A 21 -18.99 -35.54 -13.72
C ILE A 21 -19.55 -34.48 -14.67
N CYS A 22 -20.77 -34.67 -15.21
CA CYS A 22 -21.40 -33.67 -16.07
C CYS A 22 -21.63 -32.33 -15.37
N ILE A 23 -22.07 -32.36 -14.10
CA ILE A 23 -22.22 -31.15 -13.28
C ILE A 23 -20.86 -30.50 -13.04
N ALA A 24 -19.84 -31.28 -12.67
CA ALA A 24 -18.50 -30.77 -12.42
C ALA A 24 -17.90 -30.11 -13.67
N LEU A 25 -17.99 -30.75 -14.84
CA LEU A 25 -17.52 -30.20 -16.12
C LEU A 25 -18.29 -28.95 -16.52
N SER A 26 -19.63 -28.94 -16.33
CA SER A 26 -20.47 -27.77 -16.61
C SER A 26 -20.09 -26.59 -15.73
N THR A 27 -19.97 -26.80 -14.41
CA THR A 27 -19.54 -25.77 -13.45
C THR A 27 -18.14 -25.27 -13.77
N TYR A 28 -17.20 -26.17 -14.07
CA TYR A 28 -15.83 -25.80 -14.45
C TYR A 28 -15.81 -24.98 -15.75
N SER A 29 -16.59 -25.36 -16.77
CA SER A 29 -16.68 -24.56 -18.00
C SER A 29 -17.24 -23.15 -17.78
N LYS A 30 -18.05 -22.96 -16.72
CA LYS A 30 -18.65 -21.68 -16.36
C LYS A 30 -17.75 -20.82 -15.47
N SER A 31 -16.67 -21.33 -14.89
CA SER A 31 -15.79 -20.54 -14.02
C SER A 31 -15.12 -19.37 -14.77
N ASN A 32 -14.92 -19.52 -16.08
CA ASN A 32 -14.37 -18.49 -16.96
C ASN A 32 -15.43 -17.55 -17.55
N ASN A 33 -16.71 -17.74 -17.22
CA ASN A 33 -17.80 -16.85 -17.67
C ASN A 33 -18.09 -15.73 -16.66
N GLY A 34 -17.21 -15.50 -15.68
CA GLY A 34 -17.32 -14.35 -14.79
C GLY A 34 -17.33 -13.06 -15.60
N THR A 35 -18.26 -12.16 -15.27
CA THR A 35 -18.41 -10.90 -16.02
C THR A 35 -17.21 -10.02 -15.72
N PHE A 36 -16.42 -9.70 -16.73
CA PHE A 36 -15.41 -8.65 -16.69
C PHE A 36 -15.60 -7.78 -17.91
N GLU A 37 -15.91 -6.52 -17.68
CA GLU A 37 -16.01 -5.55 -18.75
C GLU A 37 -15.35 -4.24 -18.33
N ILE A 38 -14.93 -3.47 -19.31
CA ILE A 38 -14.40 -2.13 -19.09
C ILE A 38 -15.41 -1.12 -19.60
N LYS A 39 -15.84 -0.25 -18.71
CA LYS A 39 -16.75 0.86 -18.97
C LYS A 39 -15.95 2.14 -19.05
N ASP A 40 -15.98 2.80 -20.21
CA ASP A 40 -15.34 4.09 -20.40
C ASP A 40 -16.24 5.19 -19.82
N LEU A 41 -15.69 6.01 -18.92
CA LEU A 41 -16.43 7.07 -18.22
C LEU A 41 -16.03 8.46 -18.70
N ILE A 42 -14.74 8.67 -18.97
CA ILE A 42 -14.18 9.92 -19.50
C ILE A 42 -13.10 9.58 -20.52
N GLY A 43 -13.08 10.31 -21.64
CA GLY A 43 -12.02 10.20 -22.65
C GLY A 43 -12.13 8.95 -23.53
N SER A 44 -11.02 8.60 -24.19
CA SER A 44 -10.93 7.46 -25.11
C SER A 44 -10.05 6.36 -24.53
N ARG A 45 -10.45 5.10 -24.74
CA ARG A 45 -9.68 3.91 -24.34
C ARG A 45 -8.31 3.82 -25.03
N GLU A 46 -8.09 4.59 -26.10
CA GLU A 46 -6.76 4.73 -26.72
C GLU A 46 -5.70 5.24 -25.73
N ALA A 47 -6.08 5.99 -24.69
CA ALA A 47 -5.17 6.50 -23.67
C ALA A 47 -4.43 5.38 -22.89
N ILE A 48 -5.03 4.19 -22.82
CA ILE A 48 -4.44 2.97 -22.22
C ILE A 48 -4.02 1.94 -23.28
N GLY A 49 -4.08 2.28 -24.57
CA GLY A 49 -3.81 1.34 -25.66
C GLY A 49 -2.32 0.98 -25.83
N ASP A 50 -1.43 1.79 -25.27
CA ASP A 50 0.03 1.69 -25.35
C ASP A 50 0.67 0.91 -24.20
N VAL A 51 -0.14 0.41 -23.25
CA VAL A 51 0.29 -0.40 -22.11
C VAL A 51 -0.53 -1.67 -21.99
N ALA A 52 -0.01 -2.64 -21.26
CA ALA A 52 -0.76 -3.79 -20.77
C ALA A 52 -1.02 -3.61 -19.27
N ILE A 53 -2.29 -3.56 -18.88
CA ILE A 53 -2.71 -3.46 -17.48
C ILE A 53 -3.17 -4.85 -17.05
N SER A 54 -2.61 -5.38 -15.97
CA SER A 54 -3.01 -6.66 -15.41
C SER A 54 -3.33 -6.55 -13.94
N GLY A 55 -4.09 -7.49 -13.42
CA GLY A 55 -4.32 -7.65 -11.99
C GLY A 55 -5.18 -8.87 -11.70
N GLU A 56 -5.61 -8.98 -10.46
CA GLU A 56 -6.36 -10.12 -9.95
C GLU A 56 -7.55 -9.65 -9.13
N LEU A 57 -8.69 -10.30 -9.30
CA LEU A 57 -9.79 -10.29 -8.35
C LEU A 57 -9.77 -11.64 -7.62
N ARG A 58 -9.54 -11.63 -6.31
CA ARG A 58 -9.26 -12.85 -5.55
C ARG A 58 -10.02 -12.91 -4.23
N ASP A 59 -10.33 -14.13 -3.80
CA ASP A 59 -10.70 -14.48 -2.43
C ASP A 59 -10.00 -15.78 -2.00
N GLY A 60 -10.54 -16.46 -0.98
CA GLY A 60 -10.01 -17.74 -0.50
C GLY A 60 -10.31 -18.94 -1.38
N TYR A 61 -11.22 -18.86 -2.35
CA TYR A 61 -11.69 -20.00 -3.14
C TYR A 61 -11.30 -19.92 -4.61
N HIS A 62 -11.15 -18.71 -5.16
CA HIS A 62 -10.81 -18.51 -6.55
C HIS A 62 -10.02 -17.21 -6.78
N GLN A 63 -9.39 -17.17 -7.95
CA GLN A 63 -8.60 -16.04 -8.42
C GLN A 63 -8.88 -15.81 -9.91
N ALA A 64 -9.50 -14.68 -10.23
CA ALA A 64 -9.75 -14.23 -11.59
C ALA A 64 -8.67 -13.23 -12.01
N HIS A 65 -7.78 -13.66 -12.89
CA HIS A 65 -6.81 -12.78 -13.53
C HIS A 65 -7.49 -11.98 -14.62
N PHE A 66 -7.13 -10.70 -14.74
CA PHE A 66 -7.50 -9.88 -15.89
C PHE A 66 -6.25 -9.30 -16.57
N LEU A 67 -6.33 -9.18 -17.89
CA LEU A 67 -5.34 -8.52 -18.74
C LEU A 67 -6.07 -7.61 -19.72
N LEU A 68 -5.86 -6.31 -19.57
CA LEU A 68 -6.34 -5.27 -20.46
C LEU A 68 -5.18 -4.83 -21.36
N GLN A 69 -5.28 -5.12 -22.66
CA GLN A 69 -4.25 -4.78 -23.62
C GLN A 69 -4.90 -4.35 -24.94
N LYS A 70 -4.46 -3.21 -25.49
CA LYS A 70 -5.04 -2.63 -26.72
C LYS A 70 -6.57 -2.48 -26.64
N GLY A 71 -7.07 -2.15 -25.44
CA GLY A 71 -8.49 -1.96 -25.16
C GLY A 71 -9.33 -3.25 -25.05
N LEU A 72 -8.72 -4.43 -25.19
CA LEU A 72 -9.37 -5.73 -25.01
C LEU A 72 -9.07 -6.28 -23.63
N LEU A 73 -10.11 -6.71 -22.91
CA LEU A 73 -10.03 -7.31 -21.59
C LEU A 73 -10.15 -8.83 -21.73
N ASN A 74 -9.10 -9.54 -21.34
CA ASN A 74 -9.08 -11.00 -21.27
C ASN A 74 -9.05 -11.44 -19.81
N THR A 75 -9.74 -12.53 -19.50
CA THR A 75 -9.79 -13.07 -18.14
C THR A 75 -9.55 -14.56 -18.09
N SER A 76 -9.09 -15.03 -16.93
CA SER A 76 -8.91 -16.44 -16.64
C SER A 76 -9.11 -16.67 -15.14
N THR A 77 -9.97 -17.62 -14.78
CA THR A 77 -10.30 -17.90 -13.39
C THR A 77 -9.71 -19.24 -12.96
N GLU A 78 -8.84 -19.22 -11.94
CA GLU A 78 -8.43 -20.41 -11.19
C GLU A 78 -9.39 -20.63 -10.02
N VAL A 79 -9.94 -21.83 -9.89
CA VAL A 79 -10.67 -22.26 -8.70
C VAL A 79 -9.76 -23.17 -7.89
N PHE A 80 -9.56 -22.84 -6.61
CA PHE A 80 -8.67 -23.60 -5.74
C PHE A 80 -9.34 -24.89 -5.26
N GLU A 81 -8.56 -25.97 -5.18
CA GLU A 81 -9.04 -27.25 -4.66
C GLU A 81 -9.42 -27.19 -3.16
N GLN A 82 -8.73 -26.31 -2.42
CA GLN A 82 -8.98 -26.03 -1.01
C GLN A 82 -8.90 -24.52 -0.76
N PRO A 83 -9.62 -24.00 0.26
CA PRO A 83 -9.53 -22.60 0.62
C PRO A 83 -8.08 -22.21 0.91
N ARG A 84 -7.58 -21.20 0.20
CA ARG A 84 -6.25 -20.63 0.44
C ARG A 84 -6.39 -19.44 1.37
N LEU A 85 -5.43 -19.27 2.27
CA LEU A 85 -5.28 -18.01 2.96
C LEU A 85 -4.92 -16.93 1.93
N THR A 86 -5.66 -15.86 1.97
CA THR A 86 -5.43 -14.64 1.21
C THR A 86 -4.34 -13.84 1.92
N ASP A 87 -3.29 -13.46 1.19
CA ASP A 87 -2.33 -12.47 1.66
C ASP A 87 -2.83 -11.11 1.20
N TRP A 88 -3.79 -10.57 1.94
CA TRP A 88 -4.20 -9.18 1.76
C TRP A 88 -3.54 -8.34 2.85
N TYR A 89 -2.67 -7.45 2.40
CA TYR A 89 -1.97 -6.51 3.27
C TYR A 89 -2.28 -5.09 2.82
N HIS A 90 -2.91 -4.32 3.71
CA HIS A 90 -3.07 -2.89 3.58
C HIS A 90 -2.39 -2.24 4.78
N TYR A 91 -1.39 -1.40 4.52
CA TYR A 91 -0.71 -0.70 5.60
C TYR A 91 -1.64 0.35 6.20
N ASN A 92 -2.01 0.15 7.46
CA ASN A 92 -2.67 1.16 8.27
C ASN A 92 -1.60 1.85 9.14
N PRO A 93 -1.47 3.19 9.12
CA PRO A 93 -0.54 3.92 9.98
C PRO A 93 -0.47 3.40 11.42
N GLY A 94 0.74 3.05 11.88
CA GLY A 94 0.98 2.49 13.22
C GLY A 94 0.80 0.98 13.33
N SER A 95 0.26 0.32 12.30
CA SER A 95 0.29 -1.14 12.16
C SER A 95 1.65 -1.60 11.63
N PRO A 96 1.96 -2.90 11.65
CA PRO A 96 3.24 -3.42 11.15
C PRO A 96 3.41 -3.15 9.67
N LYS A 97 4.62 -2.84 9.22
CA LYS A 97 4.95 -2.61 7.80
C LYS A 97 5.39 -3.92 7.20
N GLN A 98 4.74 -4.35 6.12
CA GLN A 98 5.18 -5.51 5.37
C GLN A 98 6.14 -5.06 4.26
N LEU A 99 7.33 -5.64 4.25
CA LEU A 99 8.28 -5.53 3.15
C LEU A 99 8.53 -6.97 2.67
N ASP A 100 8.13 -7.25 1.43
CA ASP A 100 8.09 -8.61 0.85
C ASP A 100 7.28 -9.60 1.71
N ASP A 101 7.91 -10.68 2.18
CA ASP A 101 7.30 -11.74 2.99
C ASP A 101 7.44 -11.51 4.50
N THR A 102 7.97 -10.36 4.91
CA THR A 102 8.33 -10.06 6.30
C THR A 102 7.59 -8.84 6.81
N GLN A 103 7.00 -8.95 8.01
CA GLN A 103 6.41 -7.84 8.74
C GLN A 103 7.39 -7.27 9.76
N TYR A 104 7.40 -5.96 9.88
CA TYR A 104 8.28 -5.23 10.78
C TYR A 104 7.47 -4.42 11.78
N TYR A 105 7.91 -4.48 13.04
CA TYR A 105 7.39 -3.69 14.15
C TYR A 105 8.53 -2.85 14.70
N ILE A 106 8.23 -1.63 15.12
CA ILE A 106 9.21 -0.75 15.76
C ILE A 106 8.68 -0.33 17.12
N THR A 107 9.52 -0.46 18.14
CA THR A 107 9.24 0.02 19.50
C THR A 107 10.38 0.90 20.00
N GLY A 108 10.11 1.71 21.03
CA GLY A 108 11.09 2.61 21.64
C GLY A 108 10.93 4.08 21.23
N THR A 109 11.68 4.96 21.90
CA THR A 109 11.57 6.43 21.77
C THR A 109 12.88 7.16 21.51
N ARG A 110 14.02 6.51 21.76
CA ARG A 110 15.38 7.05 21.55
C ARG A 110 16.31 5.97 21.02
N SER A 111 16.20 4.79 21.60
CA SER A 111 16.67 3.56 21.00
C SER A 111 15.46 2.83 20.44
N PHE A 112 15.55 2.46 19.18
CA PHE A 112 14.51 1.79 18.42
C PHE A 112 14.85 0.32 18.31
N GLU A 113 13.91 -0.53 18.69
CA GLU A 113 13.97 -1.97 18.47
C GLU A 113 13.06 -2.32 17.29
N ILE A 114 13.67 -2.84 16.22
CA ILE A 114 12.98 -3.27 15.01
C ILE A 114 12.90 -4.80 15.04
N THR A 115 11.69 -5.34 15.15
CA THR A 115 11.45 -6.78 15.16
C THR A 115 10.88 -7.23 13.82
N SER A 116 11.49 -8.24 13.21
CA SER A 116 10.98 -8.90 11.99
C SER A 116 10.17 -10.14 12.35
N GLN A 117 9.06 -10.34 11.63
CA GLN A 117 8.15 -11.47 11.78
C GLN A 117 7.81 -12.09 10.43
N LYS A 118 7.75 -13.41 10.35
CA LYS A 118 7.31 -14.15 9.17
C LYS A 118 6.02 -14.89 9.45
N ARG A 119 5.12 -14.92 8.46
CA ARG A 119 3.88 -15.67 8.56
C ARG A 119 4.19 -17.16 8.51
N ASN A 120 3.75 -17.91 9.52
CA ASN A 120 3.79 -19.36 9.51
C ASN A 120 2.76 -19.89 8.51
N LYS A 121 3.23 -20.62 7.48
CA LYS A 121 2.38 -21.11 6.39
C LYS A 121 1.33 -22.12 6.82
N THR A 122 1.51 -22.79 7.96
CA THR A 122 0.61 -23.85 8.44
C THR A 122 -0.58 -23.28 9.21
N ASN A 123 -0.37 -22.27 10.05
CA ASN A 123 -1.40 -21.77 10.96
C ASN A 123 -1.70 -20.26 10.78
N GLY A 124 -0.96 -19.57 9.91
CA GLY A 124 -1.16 -18.16 9.59
C GLY A 124 -0.64 -17.17 10.65
N TYR A 125 -0.09 -17.63 11.78
CA TYR A 125 0.44 -16.75 12.82
C TYR A 125 1.78 -16.14 12.41
N PHE A 126 1.99 -14.87 12.75
CA PHE A 126 3.28 -14.22 12.59
C PHE A 126 4.21 -14.62 13.73
N ILE A 127 5.38 -15.17 13.38
CA ILE A 127 6.39 -15.60 14.33
C ILE A 127 7.57 -14.63 14.21
N PRO A 128 7.95 -13.95 15.30
CA PRO A 128 9.15 -13.12 15.30
C PRO A 128 10.40 -13.99 15.14
N TYR A 129 11.36 -13.52 14.35
CA TYR A 129 12.59 -14.27 14.08
C TYR A 129 13.86 -13.43 14.09
N GLY A 130 13.75 -12.10 13.94
CA GLY A 130 14.90 -11.20 14.01
C GLY A 130 14.62 -9.96 14.82
N THR A 131 15.66 -9.42 15.45
CA THR A 131 15.66 -8.11 16.10
C THR A 131 16.89 -7.30 15.69
N ALA A 132 16.71 -6.00 15.42
CA ALA A 132 17.77 -5.03 15.18
C ALA A 132 17.58 -3.80 16.08
N LEU A 133 18.68 -3.11 16.41
CA LEU A 133 18.68 -1.96 17.31
C LEU A 133 19.30 -0.73 16.63
N VAL A 134 18.65 0.43 16.79
CA VAL A 134 19.12 1.71 16.27
C VAL A 134 19.00 2.78 17.35
N SER A 135 20.10 3.43 17.73
CA SER A 135 20.13 4.46 18.78
C SER A 135 20.76 5.76 18.26
N PRO A 136 20.02 6.57 17.47
CA PRO A 136 20.54 7.81 16.91
C PRO A 136 20.67 8.88 18.00
N PRO A 137 21.68 9.76 17.96
CA PRO A 137 21.89 10.83 18.93
C PRO A 137 20.96 12.03 18.70
N ILE A 138 19.65 11.77 18.67
CA ILE A 138 18.61 12.79 18.49
C ILE A 138 18.23 13.38 19.83
N SER A 139 18.19 14.71 19.89
CA SER A 139 17.71 15.47 21.04
C SER A 139 16.29 15.96 20.78
N TYR A 140 15.42 15.90 21.79
CA TYR A 140 14.04 16.37 21.70
C TYR A 140 13.83 17.53 22.64
N ASN A 141 13.17 18.59 22.17
CA ASN A 141 12.88 19.75 22.99
C ASN A 141 11.90 19.40 24.12
N LEU A 142 12.10 20.01 25.29
CA LEU A 142 11.17 19.94 26.40
C LEU A 142 9.91 20.75 26.07
N ASN A 143 8.73 20.22 26.41
CA ASN A 143 7.50 21.00 26.36
C ASN A 143 7.41 22.00 27.53
N GLU A 144 6.38 22.85 27.53
CA GLU A 144 6.13 23.88 28.56
C GLU A 144 6.04 23.31 29.99
N ASN A 145 5.72 22.01 30.13
CA ASN A 145 5.64 21.29 31.40
C ASN A 145 6.96 20.58 31.78
N ASN A 146 8.09 20.92 31.13
CA ASN A 146 9.39 20.24 31.31
C ASN A 146 9.33 18.71 31.09
N SER A 147 8.39 18.22 30.27
CA SER A 147 8.33 16.81 29.87
C SER A 147 8.78 16.66 28.42
N VAL A 148 9.43 15.54 28.13
CA VAL A 148 9.83 15.20 26.75
C VAL A 148 8.64 14.54 26.08
N THR A 149 8.06 15.20 25.09
CA THR A 149 7.11 14.57 24.17
C THR A 149 7.88 14.08 22.95
N TYR A 150 7.85 12.77 22.70
CA TYR A 150 8.46 12.18 21.51
C TYR A 150 7.47 12.30 20.36
N THR A 151 7.64 13.33 19.54
CA THR A 151 6.78 13.59 18.38
C THR A 151 7.55 13.29 17.10
N TYR A 152 7.01 12.40 16.28
CA TYR A 152 7.54 12.04 14.96
C TYR A 152 6.70 12.71 13.88
N ALA A 153 7.31 12.99 12.72
CA ALA A 153 6.56 13.50 11.57
C ALA A 153 5.60 12.45 11.01
N ASN A 154 5.93 11.16 11.13
CA ASN A 154 5.08 10.03 10.74
C ASN A 154 5.26 8.85 11.71
N PRO A 155 4.38 7.83 11.67
CA PRO A 155 4.65 6.56 12.32
C PRO A 155 6.02 6.02 11.93
N LEU A 156 6.78 5.49 12.90
CA LEU A 156 8.18 5.06 12.72
C LEU A 156 8.38 4.13 11.51
N LEU A 157 7.37 3.34 11.18
CA LEU A 157 7.38 2.39 10.08
C LEU A 157 7.53 3.04 8.69
N TYR A 158 7.16 4.32 8.53
CA TYR A 158 7.47 5.08 7.32
C TYR A 158 8.98 5.21 7.08
N GLY A 159 9.78 5.08 8.13
CA GLY A 159 11.24 5.10 8.06
C GLY A 159 11.88 3.82 7.54
N LEU A 160 11.11 2.75 7.29
CA LEU A 160 11.65 1.46 6.83
C LEU A 160 11.61 1.31 5.31
N ALA A 161 12.72 0.85 4.75
CA ALA A 161 12.84 0.46 3.35
C ALA A 161 13.66 -0.84 3.22
N ALA A 162 13.35 -1.67 2.21
CA ALA A 162 14.12 -2.88 1.92
C ALA A 162 14.70 -2.80 0.50
N VAL A 163 15.99 -3.09 0.37
CA VAL A 163 16.68 -3.22 -0.92
C VAL A 163 17.36 -4.58 -0.94
N LYS A 164 16.85 -5.48 -1.77
CA LYS A 164 17.29 -6.89 -1.82
C LYS A 164 17.11 -7.54 -0.44
N ASP A 165 18.18 -8.08 0.13
CA ASP A 165 18.26 -8.74 1.44
C ASP A 165 18.57 -7.78 2.60
N LYS A 166 18.75 -6.48 2.32
CA LYS A 166 19.06 -5.47 3.33
C LYS A 166 17.84 -4.64 3.69
N VAL A 167 17.71 -4.35 4.98
CA VAL A 167 16.67 -3.46 5.52
C VAL A 167 17.34 -2.22 6.06
N PHE A 168 16.73 -1.07 5.78
CA PHE A 168 17.21 0.23 6.20
C PHE A 168 16.16 0.92 7.05
N PHE A 169 16.62 1.76 7.97
CA PHE A 169 15.78 2.57 8.83
C PHE A 169 16.29 4.01 8.88
N THR A 170 15.38 4.97 8.83
CA THR A 170 15.59 6.36 9.26
C THR A 170 14.50 6.72 10.25
N VAL A 171 14.78 7.60 11.21
CA VAL A 171 13.72 8.09 12.10
C VAL A 171 12.90 9.15 11.35
N PRO A 172 11.55 9.05 11.28
CA PRO A 172 10.69 10.11 10.76
C PRO A 172 10.64 11.31 11.73
N VAL A 173 11.71 12.09 11.79
CA VAL A 173 11.87 13.18 12.77
C VAL A 173 10.97 14.37 12.45
N SER A 174 10.40 14.97 13.49
CA SER A 174 9.68 16.24 13.40
C SER A 174 10.62 17.43 13.58
N ALA A 175 10.15 18.63 13.24
CA ALA A 175 10.88 19.89 13.45
C ALA A 175 11.23 20.18 14.93
N GLN A 176 10.67 19.45 15.88
CA GLN A 176 10.94 19.59 17.32
C GLN A 176 12.20 18.84 17.79
N ALA A 177 12.81 18.05 16.91
CA ALA A 177 13.99 17.23 17.21
C ALA A 177 15.26 17.85 16.59
N SER A 178 16.38 17.85 17.30
CA SER A 178 17.67 18.38 16.87
C SER A 178 18.81 17.36 17.04
N GLY A 179 20.04 17.73 16.68
CA GLY A 179 21.21 16.85 16.71
C GLY A 179 21.42 16.11 15.38
N GLU A 180 21.71 14.82 15.44
CA GLU A 180 22.09 14.03 14.27
C GLU A 180 21.22 12.76 14.14
N SER A 181 20.75 12.51 12.93
CA SER A 181 20.10 11.28 12.52
C SER A 181 20.80 10.70 11.30
N GLY A 182 20.22 9.68 10.67
CA GLY A 182 20.82 9.06 9.51
C GLY A 182 19.95 7.97 8.90
N ILE A 183 20.47 7.40 7.81
CA ILE A 183 19.97 6.16 7.26
C ILE A 183 20.85 5.03 7.81
N TYR A 184 20.23 4.05 8.45
CA TYR A 184 20.89 2.94 9.13
C TYR A 184 20.59 1.63 8.43
N GLU A 185 21.60 0.90 7.99
CA GLU A 185 21.48 -0.51 7.59
C GLU A 185 21.28 -1.37 8.85
N LEU A 186 20.21 -2.15 8.88
CA LEU A 186 19.84 -2.98 10.02
C LEU A 186 20.54 -4.33 9.97
N HIS A 187 21.18 -4.71 11.08
CA HIS A 187 21.76 -6.04 11.27
C HIS A 187 20.93 -6.80 12.30
N PHE A 188 20.28 -7.89 11.87
CA PHE A 188 19.37 -8.65 12.71
C PHE A 188 20.09 -9.79 13.43
N TYR A 189 19.81 -9.94 14.72
CA TYR A 189 20.11 -11.15 15.48
C TYR A 189 18.83 -11.96 15.74
N GLU A 190 18.98 -13.25 16.08
CA GLU A 190 17.85 -14.14 16.34
C GLU A 190 16.97 -13.63 17.50
N TRP A 191 15.66 -13.57 17.25
CA TRP A 191 14.69 -13.12 18.23
C TRP A 191 14.69 -14.03 19.48
N GLY A 192 14.55 -13.43 20.67
CA GLY A 192 14.52 -14.15 21.95
C GLY A 192 15.89 -14.42 22.58
N LEU A 193 17.00 -14.13 21.88
CA LEU A 193 18.38 -14.31 22.40
C LEU A 193 19.01 -13.01 22.93
N SER A 194 18.21 -11.97 23.20
CA SER A 194 18.68 -10.62 23.55
C SER A 194 19.52 -10.49 24.83
N SER A 195 19.53 -11.53 25.68
CA SER A 195 20.27 -11.60 26.94
C SER A 195 21.62 -12.34 26.84
N VAL A 196 21.88 -13.03 25.74
CA VAL A 196 23.08 -13.86 25.53
C VAL A 196 23.90 -13.45 24.31
N ILE A 197 23.39 -12.52 23.50
CA ILE A 197 24.06 -11.99 22.32
C ILE A 197 24.79 -10.68 22.67
N ASP A 198 26.01 -10.55 22.14
CA ASP A 198 26.73 -9.28 22.10
C ASP A 198 26.03 -8.33 21.11
N ARG A 199 25.36 -7.30 21.66
CA ARG A 199 24.59 -6.33 20.87
C ARG A 199 25.48 -5.44 20.00
N GLU A 200 26.75 -5.24 20.36
CA GLU A 200 27.66 -4.43 19.56
C GLU A 200 27.98 -5.10 18.22
N ALA A 201 28.02 -6.43 18.19
CA ALA A 201 28.21 -7.20 16.95
C ALA A 201 27.06 -7.05 15.94
N TYR A 202 25.91 -6.55 16.38
CA TYR A 202 24.71 -6.31 15.56
C TYR A 202 24.28 -4.84 15.57
N ALA A 203 25.19 -3.93 15.92
CA ALA A 203 24.92 -2.51 15.86
C ALA A 203 24.61 -2.09 14.41
N ALA A 204 23.49 -1.41 14.20
CA ALA A 204 23.13 -0.93 12.88
C ALA A 204 24.20 0.02 12.32
N GLN A 205 24.52 -0.14 11.04
CA GLN A 205 25.52 0.67 10.37
C GLN A 205 24.88 1.94 9.80
N LYS A 206 25.31 3.12 10.28
CA LYS A 206 24.93 4.39 9.65
C LYS A 206 25.61 4.51 8.28
N ILE A 207 24.83 4.62 7.22
CA ILE A 207 25.34 4.76 5.84
C ILE A 207 25.25 6.20 5.32
N ALA A 208 24.32 7.02 5.85
CA ALA A 208 24.19 8.42 5.48
C ALA A 208 23.82 9.28 6.69
N ASP A 209 24.38 10.48 6.76
CA ASP A 209 24.12 11.45 7.83
C ASP A 209 22.96 12.37 7.48
N ILE A 210 22.11 12.66 8.47
CA ILE A 210 21.03 13.64 8.39
C ILE A 210 21.21 14.62 9.54
N SER A 211 21.71 15.80 9.24
CA SER A 211 21.89 16.88 10.22
C SER A 211 20.55 17.53 10.56
N LEU A 212 20.20 17.59 11.85
CA LEU A 212 19.00 18.24 12.38
C LEU A 212 19.30 19.59 13.06
N GLU A 213 20.51 20.11 12.88
CA GLU A 213 20.94 21.39 13.48
C GLU A 213 20.05 22.58 13.07
N ALA A 214 19.41 22.51 11.89
CA ALA A 214 18.44 23.51 11.47
C ALA A 214 17.27 23.68 12.47
N ASN A 215 16.94 22.61 13.21
CA ASN A 215 15.84 22.55 14.17
C ASN A 215 16.22 23.16 15.53
N ALA A 216 17.52 23.27 15.84
CA ALA A 216 17.99 23.75 17.14
C ALA A 216 17.60 25.20 17.43
N SER A 217 17.46 26.03 16.39
CA SER A 217 17.18 27.46 16.55
C SER A 217 15.72 27.79 16.89
N GLY A 218 14.78 26.87 16.63
CA GLY A 218 13.34 27.09 16.76
C GLY A 218 12.76 28.24 15.92
N LYS A 219 13.55 28.84 15.02
CA LYS A 219 13.22 30.06 14.26
C LYS A 219 13.02 29.83 12.76
N SER A 220 13.28 28.61 12.30
CA SER A 220 13.09 28.16 10.91
C SER A 220 12.15 26.95 10.93
N PRO A 221 11.37 26.70 9.86
CA PRO A 221 10.56 25.48 9.73
C PRO A 221 11.37 24.17 9.82
N GLY A 222 12.71 24.26 9.81
CA GLY A 222 13.58 23.14 10.12
C GLY A 222 13.57 22.08 9.02
N ILE A 223 13.97 20.87 9.40
CA ILE A 223 13.95 19.65 8.61
C ILE A 223 13.03 18.66 9.31
N GLU A 224 12.07 18.15 8.54
CA GLU A 224 11.20 17.04 8.95
C GLU A 224 11.41 15.87 8.02
N VAL A 225 11.75 14.70 8.56
CA VAL A 225 11.90 13.48 7.75
C VAL A 225 10.56 12.77 7.76
N LEU A 226 9.94 12.63 6.58
CA LEU A 226 8.63 11.99 6.44
C LEU A 226 8.76 10.47 6.38
N GLY A 227 9.82 9.96 5.75
CA GLY A 227 10.01 8.53 5.58
C GLY A 227 11.14 8.18 4.60
N LEU A 228 11.26 6.88 4.32
CA LEU A 228 12.28 6.27 3.48
C LEU A 228 11.64 5.23 2.58
N GLU A 229 11.90 5.31 1.28
CA GLU A 229 11.41 4.34 0.29
C GLU A 229 12.56 3.70 -0.48
N ALA A 230 12.34 2.49 -0.98
CA ALA A 230 13.27 1.77 -1.83
C ALA A 230 12.85 1.81 -3.30
N ILE A 231 13.81 2.09 -4.19
CA ILE A 231 13.61 2.11 -5.65
C ILE A 231 14.80 1.44 -6.31
N GLY A 232 14.58 0.25 -6.87
CA GLY A 232 15.66 -0.55 -7.45
C GLY A 232 16.72 -0.87 -6.40
N ASN A 233 17.94 -0.37 -6.61
CA ASN A 233 19.07 -0.49 -5.68
C ASN A 233 19.38 0.81 -4.92
N LYS A 234 18.41 1.73 -4.84
CA LYS A 234 18.56 3.07 -4.25
C LYS A 234 17.56 3.27 -3.12
N LEU A 235 17.87 4.21 -2.25
CA LEU A 235 17.00 4.69 -1.19
C LEU A 235 16.57 6.11 -1.51
N ALA A 236 15.30 6.42 -1.29
CA ALA A 236 14.74 7.77 -1.39
C ALA A 236 14.35 8.26 0.01
N LEU A 237 15.06 9.28 0.49
CA LEU A 237 14.70 9.99 1.72
C LEU A 237 13.73 11.11 1.39
N LEU A 238 12.57 11.10 2.02
CA LEU A 238 11.55 12.15 1.89
C LEU A 238 11.63 13.07 3.11
N SER A 239 11.82 14.36 2.86
CA SER A 239 11.89 15.36 3.93
C SER A 239 11.22 16.67 3.52
N VAL A 240 10.61 17.38 4.45
CA VAL A 240 10.16 18.76 4.24
C VAL A 240 11.20 19.70 4.82
N GLU A 241 11.69 20.61 3.99
CA GLU A 241 12.70 21.61 4.34
C GLU A 241 12.32 22.94 3.70
N ASN A 242 12.21 24.01 4.49
CA ASN A 242 11.86 25.35 3.99
C ASN A 242 10.63 25.34 3.05
N ASN A 243 9.54 24.68 3.47
CA ASN A 243 8.28 24.58 2.70
C ASN A 243 8.41 23.96 1.30
N SER A 244 9.38 23.05 1.17
CA SER A 244 9.53 22.24 -0.01
C SER A 244 9.68 20.79 0.41
N LEU A 245 8.95 19.90 -0.28
CA LEU A 245 9.22 18.48 -0.20
C LEU A 245 10.51 18.23 -0.97
N ARG A 246 11.56 17.85 -0.26
CA ARG A 246 12.86 17.47 -0.79
C ARG A 246 12.96 15.94 -0.81
N ILE A 247 13.35 15.41 -1.96
CA ILE A 247 13.58 13.99 -2.17
C ILE A 247 15.05 13.80 -2.50
N ARG A 248 15.77 13.06 -1.67
CA ARG A 248 17.19 12.74 -1.88
C ARG A 248 17.35 11.26 -2.18
N SER A 249 18.12 10.93 -3.22
CA SER A 249 18.48 9.55 -3.54
C SER A 249 19.84 9.20 -2.99
N TYR A 250 19.94 8.05 -2.32
CA TYR A 250 21.18 7.49 -1.82
C TYR A 250 21.43 6.10 -2.43
N ALA A 251 22.69 5.80 -2.71
CA ALA A 251 23.11 4.44 -3.03
C ALA A 251 22.97 3.56 -1.78
N SER A 252 22.27 2.42 -1.88
CA SER A 252 21.99 1.58 -0.70
C SER A 252 23.22 0.86 -0.14
N ASP A 253 24.30 0.76 -0.91
CA ASP A 253 25.52 0.03 -0.57
C ASP A 253 26.57 0.89 0.16
N SER A 254 26.58 2.20 -0.12
CA SER A 254 27.61 3.14 0.28
C SER A 254 27.06 4.37 0.97
N GLY A 255 25.75 4.61 0.89
CA GLY A 255 25.09 5.82 1.39
C GLY A 255 25.49 7.09 0.64
N LYS A 256 26.14 6.98 -0.53
CA LYS A 256 26.49 8.13 -1.36
C LYS A 256 25.22 8.80 -1.91
N LEU A 257 25.12 10.12 -1.77
CA LEU A 257 24.08 10.93 -2.41
C LEU A 257 24.23 10.86 -3.95
N LEU A 258 23.16 10.43 -4.62
CA LEU A 258 23.09 10.27 -6.08
C LEU A 258 22.39 11.42 -6.79
N GLY A 259 21.51 12.15 -6.09
CA GLY A 259 20.79 13.29 -6.62
C GLY A 259 19.66 13.73 -5.71
N GLU A 260 19.04 14.85 -6.07
CA GLU A 260 17.92 15.40 -5.31
C GLU A 260 16.92 16.14 -6.20
N ALA A 261 15.68 16.17 -5.75
CA ALA A 261 14.60 16.94 -6.36
C ALA A 261 13.79 17.67 -5.28
N PHE A 262 13.09 18.71 -5.71
CA PHE A 262 12.29 19.56 -4.84
C PHE A 262 10.90 19.76 -5.46
N VAL A 263 9.87 19.63 -4.64
CA VAL A 263 8.52 20.13 -4.91
C VAL A 263 8.32 21.35 -4.04
N ARG A 264 8.31 22.52 -4.67
CA ARG A 264 8.09 23.81 -3.99
C ARG A 264 6.65 23.92 -3.51
N ASP A 265 6.42 24.86 -2.61
CA ASP A 265 5.10 25.19 -2.08
C ASP A 265 4.41 23.97 -1.42
N PHE A 266 5.19 23.17 -0.70
CA PHE A 266 4.72 22.02 0.05
C PHE A 266 4.83 22.33 1.55
N TYR A 267 3.68 22.53 2.19
CA TYR A 267 3.58 22.93 3.59
C TYR A 267 2.97 21.82 4.43
N LEU A 268 3.43 21.68 5.66
CA LEU A 268 2.80 20.80 6.66
C LEU A 268 1.95 21.65 7.63
N PRO A 269 0.80 21.17 8.10
CA PRO A 269 -0.04 21.91 9.05
C PRO A 269 0.63 22.05 10.43
N GLY A 270 0.26 23.10 11.18
CA GLY A 270 0.57 23.22 12.61
C GLY A 270 2.02 23.58 12.97
N ARG A 271 2.76 24.25 12.09
CA ARG A 271 4.19 24.56 12.27
C ARG A 271 4.41 25.98 12.83
N THR A 272 5.28 26.08 13.83
CA THR A 272 5.64 27.34 14.51
C THR A 272 6.57 28.20 13.65
N GLY A 273 6.29 29.52 13.60
CA GLY A 273 7.13 30.49 12.89
C GLY A 273 6.66 30.83 11.47
N GLU A 274 5.57 30.22 11.02
CA GLU A 274 4.99 30.50 9.72
C GLU A 274 3.69 31.30 9.85
N ALA A 275 3.63 32.44 9.18
CA ALA A 275 2.36 33.08 8.89
C ALA A 275 1.66 32.24 7.84
N GLN A 276 0.97 31.18 8.26
CA GLN A 276 0.06 30.46 7.38
C GLN A 276 -1.09 31.42 7.07
N SER A 277 -1.10 31.95 5.84
CA SER A 277 -2.28 32.63 5.34
C SER A 277 -3.43 31.62 5.29
N GLU A 278 -4.68 32.06 5.48
CA GLU A 278 -5.87 31.20 5.37
C GLU A 278 -5.99 30.48 3.99
N HIS A 279 -5.12 30.82 3.03
CA HIS A 279 -5.09 30.26 1.67
C HIS A 279 -3.87 29.40 1.38
N THR A 280 -3.00 29.14 2.36
CA THR A 280 -1.84 28.27 2.15
C THR A 280 -2.29 26.80 2.10
N ILE A 281 -2.11 26.16 0.95
CA ILE A 281 -2.39 24.72 0.78
C ILE A 281 -1.36 23.92 1.58
N SER A 282 -1.82 23.08 2.50
CA SER A 282 -0.98 22.19 3.31
C SER A 282 -1.33 20.72 3.06
N TYR A 283 -0.36 19.85 3.29
CA TYR A 283 -0.45 18.41 3.08
C TYR A 283 -0.23 17.66 4.39
N ASN A 284 -0.91 16.53 4.53
CA ASN A 284 -0.64 15.61 5.62
C ASN A 284 0.76 15.02 5.47
N GLU A 285 1.42 14.75 6.59
CA GLU A 285 2.74 14.13 6.62
C GLU A 285 2.72 12.72 6.04
N GLY A 286 1.62 11.99 6.25
CA GLY A 286 1.40 10.65 5.74
C GLY A 286 1.22 10.62 4.21
N TYR A 287 1.83 9.64 3.57
CA TYR A 287 1.82 9.48 2.11
C TYR A 287 1.67 8.01 1.70
N GLU A 288 1.18 7.78 0.47
CA GLU A 288 1.25 6.47 -0.18
C GLU A 288 2.43 6.46 -1.15
N ALA A 289 3.14 5.34 -1.26
CA ALA A 289 4.30 5.19 -2.14
C ALA A 289 4.22 3.93 -2.99
N TYR A 290 4.57 4.05 -4.27
CA TYR A 290 4.57 2.95 -5.23
C TYR A 290 5.83 3.00 -6.08
N SER A 291 6.73 2.03 -5.88
CA SER A 291 7.99 1.94 -6.63
C SER A 291 7.87 1.01 -7.84
N ASP A 292 8.43 1.45 -8.97
CA ASP A 292 8.70 0.63 -10.14
C ASP A 292 10.23 0.48 -10.23
N SER A 293 10.74 -0.64 -9.71
CA SER A 293 12.17 -0.93 -9.64
C SER A 293 12.81 -1.18 -11.02
N VAL A 294 12.00 -1.49 -12.04
CA VAL A 294 12.49 -1.74 -13.40
C VAL A 294 12.74 -0.43 -14.13
N GLN A 295 11.85 0.55 -13.93
CA GLN A 295 11.95 1.88 -14.54
C GLN A 295 12.64 2.92 -13.65
N ASP A 296 13.06 2.54 -12.43
CA ASP A 296 13.60 3.46 -11.43
C ASP A 296 12.63 4.62 -11.11
N ILE A 297 11.32 4.35 -11.03
CA ILE A 297 10.30 5.37 -10.73
C ILE A 297 9.75 5.20 -9.32
N LEU A 298 9.61 6.31 -8.59
CA LEU A 298 8.79 6.40 -7.37
C LEU A 298 7.54 7.21 -7.66
N ASN A 299 6.38 6.68 -7.34
CA ASN A 299 5.12 7.43 -7.33
C ASN A 299 4.71 7.71 -5.88
N LEU A 300 4.30 8.94 -5.61
CA LEU A 300 3.87 9.38 -4.28
C LEU A 300 2.48 10.00 -4.34
N SER A 301 1.68 9.78 -3.31
CA SER A 301 0.37 10.40 -3.11
C SER A 301 0.30 11.05 -1.73
N PHE A 302 0.10 12.36 -1.70
CA PHE A 302 -0.10 13.13 -0.48
C PHE A 302 -1.54 13.64 -0.43
N ARG A 303 -2.18 13.54 0.73
CA ARG A 303 -3.51 14.14 0.94
C ARG A 303 -3.36 15.58 1.40
N GLU A 304 -4.15 16.47 0.83
CA GLU A 304 -4.28 17.83 1.32
C GLU A 304 -4.98 17.85 2.69
N SER A 305 -4.54 18.69 3.62
CA SER A 305 -5.05 18.65 5.00
C SER A 305 -6.49 19.18 5.13
N ALA A 306 -6.84 20.21 4.35
CA ALA A 306 -8.14 20.88 4.46
C ALA A 306 -9.20 20.36 3.49
N THR A 307 -8.82 19.58 2.49
CA THR A 307 -9.71 19.15 1.40
C THR A 307 -9.46 17.68 1.04
N PRO A 308 -10.40 16.99 0.36
CA PRO A 308 -10.16 15.63 -0.13
C PRO A 308 -9.17 15.57 -1.31
N GLN A 309 -8.56 16.70 -1.71
CA GLN A 309 -7.60 16.73 -2.80
C GLN A 309 -6.34 15.94 -2.47
N GLN A 310 -5.70 15.42 -3.51
CA GLN A 310 -4.45 14.69 -3.45
C GLN A 310 -3.43 15.30 -4.41
N LEU A 311 -2.18 15.41 -3.96
CA LEU A 311 -1.03 15.68 -4.79
C LEU A 311 -0.38 14.35 -5.17
N LEU A 312 -0.39 14.04 -6.45
CA LEU A 312 0.23 12.86 -7.05
C LEU A 312 1.53 13.26 -7.73
N LEU A 313 2.62 12.59 -7.39
CA LEU A 313 3.95 12.84 -7.92
C LEU A 313 4.53 11.57 -8.54
N SER A 314 5.26 11.73 -9.64
CA SER A 314 6.12 10.68 -10.19
C SER A 314 7.54 11.22 -10.28
N LEU A 315 8.49 10.46 -9.74
CA LEU A 315 9.89 10.81 -9.65
C LEU A 315 10.75 9.76 -10.34
N ASP A 316 11.62 10.21 -11.24
CA ASP A 316 12.58 9.38 -11.97
C ASP A 316 13.94 9.40 -11.28
N PHE A 317 14.44 8.20 -10.96
CA PHE A 317 15.71 7.92 -10.29
C PHE A 317 16.78 7.35 -11.22
N SER A 318 16.54 7.25 -12.53
CA SER A 318 17.48 6.67 -13.50
C SER A 318 18.79 7.46 -13.59
N ASN A 319 18.72 8.80 -13.53
CA ASN A 319 19.86 9.72 -13.64
C ASN A 319 19.73 10.86 -12.62
N GLY A 320 20.01 10.56 -11.35
CA GLY A 320 19.79 11.48 -10.23
C GLY A 320 18.37 11.35 -9.69
N VAL A 321 17.70 12.47 -9.39
CA VAL A 321 16.28 12.50 -9.02
C VAL A 321 15.61 13.64 -9.77
N LYS A 322 14.49 13.36 -10.45
CA LYS A 322 13.70 14.39 -11.16
C LYS A 322 12.22 14.15 -10.98
N VAL A 323 11.45 15.20 -10.71
CA VAL A 323 9.99 15.13 -10.78
C VAL A 323 9.59 15.13 -12.26
N VAL A 324 9.04 14.03 -12.74
CA VAL A 324 8.63 13.85 -14.14
C VAL A 324 7.12 14.03 -14.34
N HIS A 325 6.35 13.98 -13.26
CA HIS A 325 4.92 14.26 -13.29
C HIS A 325 4.42 14.79 -11.95
N SER A 326 3.46 15.71 -11.99
CA SER A 326 2.80 16.29 -10.81
C SER A 326 1.35 16.62 -11.15
N VAL A 327 0.41 16.09 -10.37
CA VAL A 327 -1.03 16.32 -10.54
C VAL A 327 -1.66 16.62 -9.19
N LYS A 328 -2.50 17.65 -9.15
CA LYS A 328 -3.48 17.84 -8.07
C LYS A 328 -4.82 17.32 -8.57
N THR A 329 -5.45 16.44 -7.80
CA THR A 329 -6.74 15.84 -8.19
C THR A 329 -7.64 15.63 -6.99
N ASN A 330 -8.93 15.45 -7.24
CA ASN A 330 -9.92 15.09 -6.23
C ASN A 330 -10.66 13.85 -6.72
N PHE A 331 -10.69 12.80 -5.91
CA PHE A 331 -11.45 11.60 -6.20
C PHE A 331 -12.82 11.69 -5.53
N THR A 332 -13.87 11.90 -6.32
CA THR A 332 -15.25 12.08 -5.83
C THR A 332 -16.14 10.86 -6.09
N ASP A 333 -15.53 9.73 -6.43
CA ASP A 333 -16.22 8.55 -6.97
C ASP A 333 -16.81 7.62 -5.92
N GLY A 334 -16.59 7.93 -4.64
CA GLY A 334 -17.14 7.16 -3.54
C GLY A 334 -16.32 7.33 -2.27
N GLU A 335 -16.45 6.38 -1.36
CA GLU A 335 -15.69 6.30 -0.12
C GLU A 335 -14.54 5.31 -0.25
N ILE A 336 -13.44 5.57 0.44
CA ILE A 336 -12.33 4.62 0.50
C ILE A 336 -12.75 3.48 1.41
N ASP A 337 -12.67 2.25 0.90
CA ASP A 337 -12.92 1.04 1.68
C ASP A 337 -11.69 0.74 2.58
N PRO A 338 -11.75 0.92 3.92
CA PRO A 338 -10.58 0.65 4.77
C PRO A 338 -10.13 -0.82 4.77
N ILE A 339 -10.95 -1.74 4.24
CA ILE A 339 -10.73 -3.19 4.27
C ILE A 339 -10.57 -3.81 2.86
N ARG A 340 -11.02 -3.17 1.79
CA ARG A 340 -10.85 -3.74 0.43
C ARG A 340 -10.23 -2.77 -0.54
N SER A 341 -9.82 -1.60 -0.05
CA SER A 341 -9.28 -0.59 -0.94
C SER A 341 -7.94 -1.02 -1.54
N LEU A 342 -7.90 -0.95 -2.85
CA LEU A 342 -6.69 -0.88 -3.62
C LEU A 342 -6.44 0.58 -3.98
N SER A 343 -5.21 1.02 -3.79
CA SER A 343 -4.65 2.24 -4.38
C SER A 343 -3.31 1.84 -4.97
N TYR A 344 -3.09 2.09 -6.26
CA TYR A 344 -1.83 1.80 -6.95
C TYR A 344 -1.54 2.87 -8.00
N MET A 345 -0.27 3.22 -8.16
CA MET A 345 0.18 4.18 -9.15
C MET A 345 1.34 3.62 -9.97
N ASN A 346 1.34 3.88 -11.27
CA ASN A 346 2.47 3.60 -12.14
C ASN A 346 2.63 4.74 -13.14
N TYR A 347 3.86 5.12 -13.45
CA TYR A 347 4.16 6.10 -14.48
C TYR A 347 4.93 5.44 -15.62
N ARG A 348 4.39 5.55 -16.83
CA ARG A 348 4.93 4.90 -18.03
C ARG A 348 4.54 5.70 -19.26
N ASN A 349 5.41 5.76 -20.26
CA ASN A 349 5.14 6.44 -21.54
C ASN A 349 4.60 7.88 -21.36
N ASN A 350 5.18 8.65 -20.43
CA ASN A 350 4.77 10.02 -20.07
C ASN A 350 3.35 10.16 -19.50
N LYS A 351 2.73 9.07 -19.05
CA LYS A 351 1.42 9.04 -18.42
C LYS A 351 1.50 8.49 -17.01
N LEU A 352 0.73 9.08 -16.10
CA LEU A 352 0.50 8.55 -14.77
C LEU A 352 -0.81 7.78 -14.76
N TYR A 353 -0.73 6.48 -14.49
CA TYR A 353 -1.85 5.58 -14.29
C TYR A 353 -2.12 5.45 -12.79
N VAL A 354 -3.36 5.70 -12.39
CA VAL A 354 -3.80 5.58 -11.01
C VAL A 354 -4.96 4.61 -10.96
N PHE A 355 -4.85 3.62 -10.10
CA PHE A 355 -5.81 2.56 -9.90
C PHE A 355 -6.37 2.70 -8.51
N LYS A 356 -7.68 2.91 -8.38
CA LYS A 356 -8.33 3.05 -7.08
C LYS A 356 -9.64 2.30 -7.04
N THR A 357 -9.92 1.68 -5.90
CA THR A 357 -11.26 1.18 -5.62
C THR A 357 -12.02 2.12 -4.71
N PHE A 358 -13.26 2.42 -5.07
CA PHE A 358 -14.18 3.21 -4.23
C PHE A 358 -15.42 2.41 -3.93
N ARG A 359 -15.93 2.57 -2.71
CA ARG A 359 -17.22 2.04 -2.31
C ARG A 359 -18.30 3.07 -2.58
N ASP A 360 -19.50 2.61 -2.92
CA ASP A 360 -20.66 3.50 -3.01
C ASP A 360 -20.81 4.35 -1.74
N GLN A 361 -21.09 5.64 -1.93
CA GLN A 361 -21.46 6.52 -0.84
C GLN A 361 -22.81 6.09 -0.27
N ARG A 362 -22.91 6.20 1.04
CA ARG A 362 -24.12 5.81 1.76
C ARG A 362 -25.29 6.72 1.41
N THR A 363 -26.46 6.14 1.17
CA THR A 363 -27.70 6.90 0.96
C THR A 363 -28.58 6.96 2.22
N ILE A 364 -28.31 6.16 3.25
CA ILE A 364 -29.12 6.05 4.48
C ILE A 364 -28.21 6.19 5.71
N GLU A 365 -28.40 7.25 6.51
CA GLU A 365 -27.47 7.64 7.58
C GLU A 365 -27.40 6.69 8.81
N ASN A 366 -28.36 5.78 9.03
CA ASN A 366 -28.62 5.24 10.39
C ASN A 366 -28.44 3.73 10.67
N ASP A 367 -27.97 2.90 9.74
CA ASP A 367 -27.62 1.47 10.01
C ASP A 367 -26.27 1.03 9.39
N PRO A 368 -25.12 1.24 10.09
CA PRO A 368 -23.79 1.01 9.51
C PRO A 368 -23.44 -0.48 9.41
N SER A 369 -24.35 -1.37 9.80
CA SER A 369 -24.07 -2.79 10.00
C SER A 369 -23.62 -3.51 8.72
N PHE A 370 -23.86 -2.93 7.54
CA PHE A 370 -23.54 -3.53 6.24
C PHE A 370 -22.78 -2.61 5.29
N ASP A 371 -22.12 -1.56 5.80
CA ASP A 371 -21.40 -0.61 4.93
C ASP A 371 -20.33 -1.33 4.09
N LEU A 372 -19.73 -2.43 4.59
CA LEU A 372 -18.79 -3.27 3.87
C LEU A 372 -19.41 -4.11 2.74
N ALA A 373 -20.73 -4.20 2.66
CA ALA A 373 -21.46 -4.88 1.61
C ALA A 373 -21.98 -3.93 0.52
N LEU A 374 -21.72 -2.62 0.63
CA LEU A 374 -21.97 -1.69 -0.48
C LEU A 374 -21.05 -2.02 -1.67
N SER A 375 -21.53 -1.67 -2.87
CA SER A 375 -20.82 -1.93 -4.13
C SER A 375 -19.40 -1.35 -4.08
N LEU A 376 -18.45 -2.13 -4.57
CA LEU A 376 -17.06 -1.73 -4.70
C LEU A 376 -16.74 -1.61 -6.20
N HIS A 377 -16.24 -0.45 -6.59
CA HIS A 377 -15.93 -0.08 -7.96
C HIS A 377 -14.43 0.00 -8.14
N PHE A 378 -13.89 -0.48 -9.26
CA PHE A 378 -12.46 -0.41 -9.56
C PHE A 378 -12.18 0.49 -10.76
N TYR A 379 -11.58 1.65 -10.48
CA TYR A 379 -11.35 2.69 -11.47
C TYR A 379 -9.89 2.79 -11.91
N ILE A 380 -9.71 3.14 -13.17
CA ILE A 380 -8.46 3.48 -13.82
C ILE A 380 -8.53 4.96 -14.19
N TYR A 381 -7.62 5.78 -13.68
CA TYR A 381 -7.42 7.17 -14.07
C TYR A 381 -6.09 7.30 -14.79
N VAL A 382 -6.09 8.00 -15.92
CA VAL A 382 -4.88 8.27 -16.70
C VAL A 382 -4.69 9.76 -16.82
N TYR A 383 -3.54 10.22 -16.35
CA TYR A 383 -3.13 11.60 -16.45
C TYR A 383 -1.99 11.73 -17.43
N GLU A 384 -2.11 12.70 -18.33
CA GLU A 384 -1.07 13.08 -19.28
C GLU A 384 -0.93 14.60 -19.22
N GLN A 385 0.31 15.10 -19.11
CA GLN A 385 0.59 16.55 -18.96
C GLN A 385 -0.26 17.20 -17.86
N SER A 386 -0.37 16.52 -16.73
CA SER A 386 -1.15 16.94 -15.57
C SER A 386 -2.67 17.07 -15.78
N LYS A 387 -3.23 16.51 -16.87
CA LYS A 387 -4.66 16.51 -17.15
C LYS A 387 -5.21 15.09 -17.18
N LEU A 388 -6.41 14.90 -16.64
CA LEU A 388 -7.13 13.62 -16.76
C LEU A 388 -7.54 13.44 -18.23
N VAL A 389 -6.93 12.46 -18.91
CA VAL A 389 -7.22 12.14 -20.32
C VAL A 389 -8.11 10.92 -20.46
N TYR A 390 -8.16 10.04 -19.45
CA TYR A 390 -9.04 8.89 -19.44
C TYR A 390 -9.45 8.50 -18.02
N LYS A 391 -10.71 8.07 -17.90
CA LYS A 391 -11.24 7.38 -16.73
C LYS A 391 -12.08 6.21 -17.19
N GLY A 392 -11.76 5.02 -16.70
CA GLY A 392 -12.52 3.79 -16.94
C GLY A 392 -12.81 3.05 -15.64
N GLU A 393 -13.77 2.14 -15.68
CA GLU A 393 -14.10 1.22 -14.61
C GLU A 393 -13.99 -0.21 -15.11
N ILE A 394 -13.29 -1.08 -14.38
CA ILE A 394 -13.37 -2.54 -14.59
C ILE A 394 -14.54 -3.05 -13.76
N MET A 395 -15.64 -3.35 -14.45
CA MET A 395 -16.85 -3.88 -13.85
C MET A 395 -16.75 -5.40 -13.72
N THR A 396 -17.19 -5.92 -12.58
CA THR A 396 -17.23 -7.35 -12.30
C THR A 396 -18.53 -7.76 -11.64
N ASP A 397 -18.80 -9.07 -11.61
CA ASP A 397 -19.92 -9.67 -10.86
C ASP A 397 -19.68 -9.70 -9.33
N MET A 398 -18.59 -9.11 -8.81
CA MET A 398 -18.30 -9.04 -7.37
C MET A 398 -19.43 -8.40 -6.56
N ASN A 399 -20.10 -7.40 -7.14
CA ASN A 399 -21.15 -6.69 -6.43
C ASN A 399 -22.43 -7.54 -6.28
N ASP A 400 -22.64 -8.54 -7.15
CA ASP A 400 -23.78 -9.47 -7.06
C ASP A 400 -23.70 -10.35 -5.79
N ASP A 401 -22.49 -10.68 -5.32
CA ASP A 401 -22.28 -11.43 -4.07
C ASP A 401 -22.72 -10.61 -2.85
N SER A 402 -22.49 -9.30 -2.90
CA SER A 402 -22.72 -8.41 -1.77
C SER A 402 -24.21 -8.14 -1.54
N PHE A 403 -25.03 -8.19 -2.59
CA PHE A 403 -26.49 -8.09 -2.50
C PHE A 403 -27.13 -9.20 -1.66
N LYS A 404 -26.57 -10.42 -1.67
CA LYS A 404 -27.07 -11.51 -0.82
C LYS A 404 -26.88 -11.20 0.66
N SER A 405 -25.80 -10.51 1.01
CA SER A 405 -25.49 -10.10 2.39
C SER A 405 -26.37 -8.93 2.84
N LEU A 406 -26.61 -7.94 1.97
CA LEU A 406 -27.51 -6.80 2.24
C LEU A 406 -28.97 -7.22 2.49
N ASN A 407 -29.39 -8.36 1.91
CA ASN A 407 -30.75 -8.89 2.06
C ASN A 407 -30.91 -9.86 3.25
N GLN A 408 -29.86 -10.12 4.03
CA GLN A 408 -30.00 -10.91 5.27
C GLN A 408 -30.64 -10.05 6.36
N VAL A 409 -31.66 -10.59 7.03
CA VAL A 409 -32.25 -9.94 8.21
C VAL A 409 -31.14 -9.74 9.24
N ALA A 410 -30.90 -8.49 9.64
CA ALA A 410 -29.90 -8.12 10.63
C ALA A 410 -30.13 -8.88 11.95
N MET A 411 -29.56 -10.08 12.08
CA MET A 411 -29.57 -10.82 13.34
C MET A 411 -28.56 -10.16 14.29
N ARG A 412 -28.95 -9.03 14.89
CA ARG A 412 -28.34 -8.39 16.10
C ARG A 412 -26.81 -8.53 16.27
N GLY A 413 -26.04 -8.50 15.19
CA GLY A 413 -24.62 -8.80 15.20
C GLY A 413 -23.93 -8.09 14.05
N SER A 414 -22.77 -7.51 14.34
CA SER A 414 -21.94 -6.80 13.38
C SER A 414 -21.57 -7.68 12.19
N PHE A 415 -21.43 -7.08 11.00
CA PHE A 415 -20.82 -7.74 9.85
C PHE A 415 -19.39 -8.20 10.20
N ASN A 416 -19.13 -9.50 10.05
CA ASN A 416 -17.80 -10.06 10.22
C ASN A 416 -17.19 -10.26 8.83
N TYR A 417 -16.16 -9.47 8.51
CA TYR A 417 -15.45 -9.60 7.25
C TYR A 417 -14.56 -10.84 7.28
N ASP A 418 -14.72 -11.73 6.29
CA ASP A 418 -13.89 -12.91 6.10
C ASP A 418 -13.28 -12.88 4.70
N GLN A 419 -11.96 -12.71 4.62
CA GLN A 419 -11.22 -12.66 3.36
C GLN A 419 -11.37 -13.94 2.52
N GLN A 420 -11.79 -15.06 3.12
CA GLN A 420 -12.12 -16.26 2.36
C GLN A 420 -13.38 -16.09 1.52
N ASN A 421 -14.34 -15.29 1.98
CA ASN A 421 -15.66 -15.13 1.37
C ASN A 421 -15.81 -13.83 0.56
N PHE A 422 -14.93 -12.84 0.76
CA PHE A 422 -15.03 -11.55 0.11
C PHE A 422 -13.88 -11.32 -0.88
N ARG A 423 -14.26 -11.03 -2.12
CA ARG A 423 -13.33 -10.70 -3.21
C ARG A 423 -12.76 -9.30 -3.07
N TYR A 424 -11.52 -9.12 -3.52
CA TYR A 424 -10.84 -7.83 -3.60
C TYR A 424 -9.83 -7.80 -4.75
N PHE A 425 -9.53 -6.60 -5.24
CA PHE A 425 -8.54 -6.39 -6.30
C PHE A 425 -7.13 -6.37 -5.71
N THR A 426 -6.20 -7.06 -6.36
CA THR A 426 -4.80 -7.15 -5.95
C THR A 426 -3.87 -7.35 -7.16
N ASN A 427 -2.56 -7.31 -6.92
CA ASN A 427 -1.51 -7.60 -7.90
C ASN A 427 -1.63 -6.78 -9.19
N VAL A 428 -2.12 -5.54 -9.09
CA VAL A 428 -2.26 -4.65 -10.23
C VAL A 428 -0.90 -4.17 -10.72
N ALA A 429 -0.68 -4.23 -12.03
CA ALA A 429 0.57 -3.85 -12.68
C ALA A 429 0.31 -3.22 -14.04
N VAL A 430 1.22 -2.34 -14.46
CA VAL A 430 1.26 -1.74 -15.80
C VAL A 430 2.56 -2.17 -16.49
N LYS A 431 2.46 -2.72 -17.69
CA LYS A 431 3.57 -3.27 -18.48
C LYS A 431 3.69 -2.61 -19.85
#